data_AF-A0A017HKI3-F1
#
_entry.id   AF-A0A017HKI3-F1
#
_cell.length_a   1.000
_cell.length_b   1.000
_cell.length_c   1.000
_cell.angle_alpha   90.00
_cell.angle_beta   90.00
_cell.angle_gamma   90.00
#
_symmetry.space_group_name_H-M   'P 1'
#
loop_
_entity.id
_entity.type
_entity.pdbx_description
1 polymer ?
#
loop_
_entity_poly.entity_id
_entity_poly.type
_entity_poly.pdbx_seq_one_letter_code
_entity_poly.pdbx_strand_id
1 'polypeptide(L)'
;MMETNGPLLGVMNLRQLATFRPEGCCVGLLDDLRRIHNAARQLFHGVLGQRFIDPATLEKMLWSLDRQIEAGQDLQPQLVHCGASEETQAELADLIAYFQAVRRTVEGRLGAPVARRL
;
A
#
# COMPACT_ATOMS: atom_id res chain seq x y z
N MET A 1 22.83 6.89 9.61
CA MET A 1 22.43 6.61 8.21
C MET A 1 20.99 7.07 8.07
N MET A 2 20.74 8.14 7.31
CA MET A 2 19.39 8.68 7.17
C MET A 2 18.56 7.72 6.31
N GLU A 3 17.53 7.11 6.89
CA GLU A 3 16.52 6.36 6.15
C GLU A 3 15.86 7.30 5.14
N THR A 4 16.13 7.06 3.86
CA THR A 4 15.39 7.68 2.77
C THR A 4 13.95 7.17 2.86
N ASN A 5 13.09 7.97 3.50
CA ASN A 5 11.65 7.95 3.32
C ASN A 5 11.37 8.22 1.83
N GLY A 6 11.54 7.21 0.99
CA GLY A 6 11.24 7.27 -0.44
C GLY A 6 9.74 7.41 -0.59
N PRO A 7 9.22 8.59 -0.98
CA PRO A 7 7.80 8.80 -1.17
C PRO A 7 7.53 8.34 -2.59
N LEU A 8 7.39 7.04 -2.83
CA LEU A 8 7.10 6.64 -4.21
C LEU A 8 5.73 7.13 -4.67
N LEU A 9 4.88 7.67 -3.77
CA LEU A 9 3.48 7.95 -4.09
C LEU A 9 2.92 9.28 -3.56
N GLY A 10 3.65 10.08 -2.77
CA GLY A 10 3.15 11.36 -2.25
C GLY A 10 1.91 11.30 -1.35
N VAL A 11 1.42 10.09 -1.05
CA VAL A 11 0.34 9.81 -0.11
C VAL A 11 0.96 9.44 1.23
N MET A 12 0.37 9.89 2.33
CA MET A 12 0.68 9.41 3.67
C MET A 12 0.72 7.86 3.66
N ASN A 13 1.82 7.25 4.09
CA ASN A 13 1.99 5.80 3.99
C ASN A 13 1.55 5.09 5.28
N LEU A 14 1.20 3.80 5.20
CA LEU A 14 0.79 3.03 6.38
C LEU A 14 1.89 3.02 7.46
N ARG A 15 3.17 3.10 7.05
CA ARG A 15 4.30 3.27 7.97
C ARG A 15 4.18 4.54 8.82
N GLN A 16 3.83 5.67 8.22
CA GLN A 16 3.62 6.93 8.94
C GLN A 16 2.45 6.81 9.92
N LEU A 17 1.36 6.14 9.54
CA LEU A 17 0.27 5.85 10.47
C LEU A 17 0.72 4.95 11.64
N ALA A 18 1.52 3.92 11.37
CA ALA A 18 2.07 3.03 12.40
C ALA A 18 3.08 3.72 13.33
N THR A 19 3.79 4.75 12.86
CA THR A 19 4.80 5.46 13.67
C THR A 19 4.20 6.60 14.49
N PHE A 20 3.08 7.20 14.04
CA PHE A 20 2.57 8.46 14.57
C PHE A 20 1.56 8.33 15.71
N ARG A 21 1.10 7.12 16.05
CA ARG A 21 0.03 6.95 17.05
C ARG A 21 0.52 6.14 18.27
N PRO A 22 1.10 6.82 19.27
CA PRO A 22 1.15 6.26 20.61
C PRO A 22 -0.28 6.18 21.15
N GLU A 23 -0.67 5.01 21.62
CA GLU A 23 -1.74 4.74 22.59
C GLU A 23 -2.83 5.82 22.72
N GLY A 24 -4.00 5.58 22.11
CA GLY A 24 -5.26 6.20 22.59
C GLY A 24 -5.98 7.21 21.70
N CYS A 25 -5.67 7.35 20.40
CA CYS A 25 -6.55 8.13 19.52
C CYS A 25 -6.74 7.51 18.13
N CYS A 26 -7.77 6.66 18.01
CA CYS A 26 -8.31 6.17 16.74
C CYS A 26 -9.16 7.22 15.98
N VAL A 27 -9.28 8.44 16.52
CA VAL A 27 -10.08 9.52 15.92
C VAL A 27 -9.43 9.97 14.60
N GLY A 28 -10.18 9.87 13.50
CA GLY A 28 -9.72 10.22 12.15
C GLY A 28 -8.94 9.12 11.42
N LEU A 29 -8.65 7.99 12.08
CA LEU A 29 -7.89 6.90 11.47
C LEU A 29 -8.63 6.27 10.29
N LEU A 30 -9.95 6.10 10.40
CA LEU A 30 -10.76 5.59 9.30
C LEU A 30 -10.67 6.51 8.06
N ASP A 31 -10.75 7.82 8.25
CA ASP A 31 -10.64 8.79 7.15
C ASP A 31 -9.24 8.77 6.53
N ASP A 32 -8.20 8.62 7.34
CA ASP A 32 -6.83 8.50 6.86
C ASP A 32 -6.65 7.20 6.06
N LEU A 33 -7.13 6.05 6.55
CA LEU A 33 -7.10 4.79 5.82
C LEU A 33 -7.84 4.89 4.48
N ARG A 34 -9.03 5.49 4.46
CA ARG A 34 -9.80 5.74 3.23
C ARG A 34 -9.07 6.64 2.24
N ARG A 35 -8.41 7.70 2.72
CA ARG A 35 -7.59 8.57 1.86
C ARG A 35 -6.43 7.80 1.24
N ILE A 36 -5.74 6.99 2.03
CA ILE A 36 -4.66 6.13 1.54
C ILE A 36 -5.18 5.15 0.49
N HIS A 37 -6.31 4.49 0.78
CA HIS A 37 -6.92 3.52 -0.12
C HIS A 37 -7.34 4.15 -1.45
N ASN A 38 -8.01 5.31 -1.41
CA ASN A 38 -8.41 6.02 -2.62
C ASN A 38 -7.22 6.50 -3.45
N ALA A 39 -6.19 7.04 -2.81
CA ALA A 39 -5.01 7.51 -3.52
C ALA A 39 -4.21 6.35 -4.12
N ALA A 40 -4.09 5.22 -3.39
CA ALA A 40 -3.53 3.98 -3.92
C ALA A 40 -4.28 3.51 -5.17
N ARG A 41 -5.62 3.49 -5.11
CA ARG A 41 -6.47 3.12 -6.25
C ARG A 41 -6.23 4.00 -7.47
N GLN A 42 -6.24 5.32 -7.31
CA GLN A 42 -6.00 6.25 -8.40
C GLN A 42 -4.62 6.04 -9.03
N LEU A 43 -3.59 5.88 -8.20
CA LEU A 43 -2.24 5.72 -8.70
C LEU A 43 -2.04 4.39 -9.42
N PHE A 44 -2.42 3.27 -8.81
CA PHE A 44 -2.22 1.96 -9.44
C PHE A 44 -3.12 1.78 -10.66
N HIS A 45 -4.33 2.35 -10.68
CA HIS A 45 -5.13 2.37 -11.90
C HIS A 45 -4.43 3.15 -13.03
N GLY A 46 -3.86 4.32 -12.71
CA GLY A 46 -3.11 5.12 -13.68
C GLY A 46 -1.86 4.42 -14.20
N VAL A 47 -1.08 3.80 -13.32
CA VAL A 47 0.17 3.11 -13.68
C VAL A 47 -0.11 1.79 -14.39
N LEU A 48 -0.94 0.91 -13.82
CA LEU A 48 -1.26 -0.39 -14.44
C LEU A 48 -2.10 -0.25 -15.71
N GLY A 49 -2.80 0.87 -15.91
CA GLY A 49 -3.48 1.18 -17.18
C GLY A 49 -2.51 1.43 -18.34
N GLN A 50 -1.22 1.68 -18.07
CA GLN A 50 -0.23 1.92 -19.11
C GLN A 50 0.12 0.63 -19.86
N ARG A 51 0.24 0.76 -21.19
CA ARG A 51 0.60 -0.34 -22.10
C ARG A 51 2.04 -0.79 -21.93
N PHE A 52 2.93 0.13 -21.56
CA PHE A 52 4.34 -0.16 -21.33
C PHE A 52 4.77 0.51 -20.03
N ILE A 53 5.40 -0.28 -19.17
CA ILE A 53 6.00 0.17 -17.90
C ILE A 53 7.38 -0.47 -17.86
N ASP A 54 8.40 0.34 -17.59
CA ASP A 54 9.77 -0.15 -17.45
C ASP A 54 9.87 -1.19 -16.32
N PRO A 55 10.54 -2.34 -16.52
CA PRO A 55 10.78 -3.34 -15.47
C PRO A 55 11.33 -2.77 -14.15
N ALA A 56 12.26 -1.81 -14.20
CA ALA A 56 12.80 -1.17 -13.00
C ALA A 56 11.75 -0.36 -12.24
N THR A 57 10.73 0.16 -12.94
CA THR A 57 9.58 0.81 -12.29
C THR A 57 8.68 -0.23 -11.62
N LEU A 58 8.41 -1.36 -12.28
CA LEU A 58 7.64 -2.46 -11.69
C LEU A 58 8.33 -3.04 -10.45
N GLU A 59 9.65 -3.21 -10.46
CA GLU A 59 10.43 -3.66 -9.30
C GLU A 59 10.32 -2.68 -8.11
N LYS A 60 10.44 -1.37 -8.37
CA LYS A 60 10.23 -0.34 -7.34
C LYS A 60 8.81 -0.37 -6.77
N MET A 61 7.81 -0.63 -7.61
CA MET A 61 6.43 -0.79 -7.16
C MET A 61 6.28 -2.03 -6.28
N LEU A 62 6.87 -3.18 -6.65
CA LEU A 62 6.86 -4.37 -5.79
C LEU A 62 7.46 -4.09 -4.42
N TRP A 63 8.65 -3.50 -4.40
CA TRP A 63 9.32 -3.14 -3.15
C TRP A 63 8.44 -2.23 -2.29
N SER A 64 7.80 -1.21 -2.90
CA SER A 64 6.90 -0.32 -2.19
C SER A 64 5.65 -1.03 -1.69
N LEU A 65 5.08 -1.97 -2.46
CA LEU A 65 3.88 -2.73 -2.08
C LEU A 65 4.17 -3.64 -0.90
N ASP A 66 5.29 -4.36 -0.90
CA ASP A 66 5.69 -5.23 0.20
C ASP A 66 5.81 -4.45 1.52
N ARG A 67 6.39 -3.24 1.48
CA ARG A 67 6.49 -2.37 2.66
C ARG A 67 5.14 -1.87 3.18
N GLN A 68 4.17 -1.64 2.30
CA GLN A 68 2.83 -1.22 2.72
C GLN A 68 2.04 -2.39 3.30
N ILE A 69 2.20 -3.59 2.72
CA ILE A 69 1.57 -4.82 3.24
C ILE A 69 2.12 -5.14 4.63
N GLU A 70 3.45 -5.13 4.80
CA GLU A 70 4.12 -5.33 6.09
C GLU A 70 3.61 -4.32 7.14
N ALA A 71 3.60 -3.02 6.80
CA ALA A 71 3.11 -1.98 7.71
C ALA A 71 1.63 -2.14 8.07
N GLY A 72 0.77 -2.56 7.13
CA GLY A 72 -0.63 -2.83 7.41
C GLY A 72 -0.82 -4.04 8.32
N GLN A 73 -0.05 -5.11 8.09
CA GLN A 73 -0.07 -6.31 8.93
C GLN A 73 0.39 -6.01 10.37
N ASP A 74 1.39 -5.15 10.53
CA ASP A 74 1.86 -4.69 11.84
C ASP A 74 0.86 -3.75 12.54
N LEU A 75 0.11 -2.94 11.77
CA LEU A 75 -0.89 -2.01 12.29
C LEU A 75 -2.17 -2.71 12.74
N GLN A 76 -2.59 -3.78 12.06
CA GLN A 76 -3.82 -4.52 12.37
C GLN A 76 -3.95 -4.94 13.85
N PRO A 77 -2.97 -5.63 14.48
CA PRO A 77 -3.07 -6.00 15.89
C PRO A 77 -3.10 -4.78 16.83
N GLN A 78 -2.46 -3.67 16.44
CA GLN A 78 -2.48 -2.43 17.22
C GLN A 78 -3.88 -1.79 17.21
N LEU A 79 -4.60 -1.86 16.09
CA LEU A 79 -5.98 -1.38 15.99
C LEU A 79 -6.92 -2.20 16.87
N VAL A 80 -6.75 -3.52 16.86
CA VAL A 80 -7.51 -4.43 17.74
C VAL A 80 -7.24 -4.10 19.20
N HIS A 81 -5.96 -3.95 19.58
CA HIS A 81 -5.57 -3.65 20.96
C HIS A 81 -6.09 -2.29 21.44
N CYS A 82 -6.10 -1.28 20.58
CA CYS A 82 -6.61 0.06 20.89
C CYS A 82 -8.15 0.17 20.87
N GLY A 83 -8.87 -0.92 20.57
CA GLY A 83 -10.33 -0.88 20.49
C GLY A 83 -10.86 -0.05 19.31
N ALA A 84 -10.13 -0.02 18.19
CA ALA A 84 -10.60 0.63 16.97
C ALA A 84 -11.93 0.00 16.51
N SER A 85 -12.81 0.82 15.93
CA SER A 85 -14.10 0.33 15.41
C SER A 85 -13.91 -0.79 14.38
N GLU A 86 -14.88 -1.70 14.29
CA GLU A 86 -14.89 -2.77 13.29
C GLU A 86 -14.74 -2.22 11.87
N GLU A 87 -15.36 -1.07 11.59
CA GLU A 87 -15.25 -0.37 10.30
C GLU A 87 -13.80 0.06 10.00
N THR A 88 -13.08 0.58 11.00
CA THR A 88 -11.66 0.96 10.84
C THR A 88 -10.77 -0.25 10.60
N GLN A 89 -11.03 -1.34 11.31
CA GLN A 89 -10.29 -2.60 11.14
C GLN A 89 -10.57 -3.23 9.77
N ALA A 90 -11.83 -3.17 9.30
CA ALA A 90 -12.22 -3.66 7.99
C ALA A 90 -11.58 -2.84 6.85
N GLU A 91 -11.56 -1.51 6.97
CA GLU A 91 -10.92 -0.65 5.96
C GLU A 91 -9.42 -0.94 5.83
N LEU A 92 -8.72 -1.16 6.95
CA LEU A 92 -7.31 -1.56 6.90
C LEU A 92 -7.13 -2.94 6.24
N ALA A 93 -7.96 -3.91 6.58
CA ALA A 93 -7.93 -5.24 5.98
C ALA A 93 -8.17 -5.19 4.46
N ASP A 94 -9.15 -4.39 4.01
CA ASP A 94 -9.44 -4.17 2.60
C ASP A 94 -8.27 -3.50 1.87
N LEU A 95 -7.62 -2.53 2.51
CA LEU A 95 -6.44 -1.86 1.96
C LEU A 95 -5.25 -2.83 1.79
N ILE A 96 -5.01 -3.69 2.78
CA ILE A 96 -3.97 -4.74 2.68
C ILE A 96 -4.29 -5.71 1.55
N ALA A 97 -5.53 -6.20 1.48
CA ALA A 97 -5.98 -7.10 0.42
C ALA A 97 -5.84 -6.46 -0.97
N TYR A 98 -6.13 -5.17 -1.09
CA TYR A 98 -5.93 -4.40 -2.30
C TYR A 98 -4.45 -4.35 -2.71
N PHE A 99 -3.54 -4.02 -1.79
CA PHE A 99 -2.10 -4.02 -2.10
C PHE A 99 -1.58 -5.39 -2.52
N GLN A 100 -2.03 -6.47 -1.88
CA GLN A 100 -1.68 -7.84 -2.29
C GLN A 100 -2.18 -8.17 -3.71
N ALA A 101 -3.38 -7.71 -4.08
CA ALA A 101 -3.91 -7.90 -5.43
C ALA A 101 -3.11 -7.13 -6.50
N VAL A 102 -2.75 -5.87 -6.20
CA VAL A 102 -1.88 -5.06 -7.05
C VAL A 102 -0.51 -5.75 -7.20
N ARG A 103 0.08 -6.24 -6.11
CA ARG A 103 1.36 -6.94 -6.14
C ARG A 103 1.34 -8.14 -7.08
N ARG A 104 0.35 -9.03 -6.97
CA ARG A 104 0.17 -10.17 -7.89
C ARG A 104 0.09 -9.74 -9.36
N THR A 105 -0.56 -8.60 -9.62
CA THR A 105 -0.66 -8.04 -10.98
C THR A 105 0.70 -7.56 -11.50
N VAL A 106 1.47 -6.88 -10.66
CA VAL A 106 2.83 -6.41 -11.00
C VAL A 106 3.77 -7.59 -11.21
N GLU A 107 3.74 -8.60 -10.34
CA GLU A 107 4.50 -9.85 -10.49
C GLU A 107 4.17 -10.54 -11.82
N GLY A 108 2.89 -10.63 -12.18
CA GLY A 108 2.46 -11.18 -13.46
C GLY A 108 2.98 -10.40 -14.68
N ARG A 109 3.18 -9.09 -14.56
CA ARG A 109 3.77 -8.26 -15.63
C ARG A 109 5.28 -8.41 -15.76
N LEU A 110 6.00 -8.62 -14.65
CA LEU A 110 7.44 -8.88 -14.66
C LEU A 110 7.77 -10.31 -15.12
N GLY A 111 6.96 -11.28 -14.70
CA GLY A 111 7.11 -12.70 -15.06
C GLY A 111 6.51 -13.07 -16.42
N ALA A 112 5.71 -12.20 -17.03
CA ALA A 112 5.29 -12.39 -18.41
C ALA A 112 6.55 -12.39 -19.29
N PRO A 113 6.86 -13.50 -20.00
CA PRO A 113 7.90 -13.43 -21.01
C PRO A 113 7.54 -12.26 -21.91
N VAL A 114 8.54 -11.44 -22.29
CA VAL A 114 8.44 -10.49 -23.38
C VAL A 114 8.18 -11.30 -24.65
N ALA A 115 6.96 -11.81 -24.78
CA ALA A 115 6.56 -12.69 -25.84
C ALA A 115 6.31 -11.80 -27.04
N ARG A 116 7.34 -11.79 -27.90
CA ARG A 116 7.29 -11.51 -29.34
C ARG A 116 6.97 -10.07 -29.73
N ARG A 117 8.04 -9.32 -29.97
CA ARG A 117 8.20 -8.46 -31.15
C ARG A 117 9.61 -8.78 -31.65
N LEU A 118 9.83 -9.68 -32.63
CA LEU A 118 9.60 -9.49 -34.08
C LEU A 118 9.77 -8.04 -34.52
#